data_AF-A0A5N6NZN1-F1
#
_entry.id   AF-A0A5N6NZN1-F1
#
_cell.length_a   1.000
_cell.length_b   1.000
_cell.length_c   1.000
_cell.angle_alpha   90.00
_cell.angle_beta   90.00
_cell.angle_gamma   90.00
#
_symmetry.space_group_name_H-M   'P 1'
#
loop_
_entity.id
_entity.type
_entity.pdbx_description
1 polymer ?
#
loop_
_entity_poly.entity_id
_entity_poly.type
_entity_poly.pdbx_seq_one_letter_code
_entity_poly.pdbx_strand_id
1 'polypeptide(L)'
;MIKTCCLTQTASQPPPECPERCGNVTIPYPFGIGPGCSAHDTYSVTCNTTFNPPKPFITSINLEALEISLEGTVRVNNPVFNCCNGRTNHLVVNFTNTPFTYSTTATRFTAFGCNNKYTSFNSLKFINASLSSLESKYETDACKYAFMVDVVWFGRLIDMYLVQSMPSVPAVLDWRLSGSCGAFGPLDSGGNMSVCGSNAYCFNQSVCICSQGYEGNPYLPRGCQGKSIITDGGGLLIG
;
A
#
# COMPACT_ATOMS: atom_id res chain seq x y z
N MET A 1 52.15 -12.55 -7.24
CA MET A 1 51.46 -11.80 -6.18
C MET A 1 50.03 -11.54 -6.63
N ILE A 2 49.08 -12.12 -5.88
CA ILE A 2 47.66 -11.81 -5.62
C ILE A 2 47.21 -10.40 -6.11
N LYS A 3 46.02 -10.12 -6.69
CA LYS A 3 44.65 -10.53 -6.30
C LYS A 3 43.63 -10.48 -7.45
N THR A 4 42.84 -11.56 -7.51
CA THR A 4 41.47 -11.66 -8.05
C THR A 4 40.58 -10.56 -7.46
N CYS A 5 39.83 -9.86 -8.32
CA CYS A 5 38.77 -8.96 -7.90
C CYS A 5 37.56 -9.82 -7.48
N CYS A 6 37.33 -9.97 -6.18
CA CYS A 6 36.05 -10.42 -5.67
C CYS A 6 35.04 -9.28 -5.83
N LEU A 7 34.02 -9.50 -6.66
CA LEU A 7 32.78 -8.74 -6.58
C LEU A 7 32.09 -9.14 -5.27
N THR A 8 32.30 -8.38 -4.21
CA THR A 8 31.45 -8.44 -3.03
C THR A 8 30.14 -7.73 -3.36
N GLN A 9 29.13 -8.47 -3.79
CA GLN A 9 27.76 -7.98 -3.78
C GLN A 9 27.33 -7.88 -2.31
N THR A 10 27.52 -6.71 -1.71
CA THR A 10 26.99 -6.38 -0.38
C THR A 10 25.47 -6.33 -0.44
N ALA A 11 24.84 -6.91 0.59
CA ALA A 11 23.39 -7.04 0.77
C ALA A 11 22.57 -5.83 0.30
N SER A 12 21.40 -6.10 -0.28
CA SER A 12 20.46 -5.19 -0.94
C SER A 12 20.03 -3.97 -0.09
N GLN A 13 20.92 -3.00 0.09
CA GLN A 13 20.54 -1.65 0.44
C GLN A 13 20.05 -0.95 -0.82
N PRO A 14 18.93 -0.21 -0.78
CA PRO A 14 18.66 0.76 -1.84
C PRO A 14 19.89 1.69 -1.96
N PRO A 15 20.31 2.04 -3.17
CA PRO A 15 21.40 2.98 -3.39
C PRO A 15 21.25 4.23 -2.51
N PRO A 16 22.35 4.86 -2.02
CA PRO A 16 22.30 6.08 -1.21
C PRO A 16 21.54 7.26 -1.86
N GLU A 17 21.23 7.16 -3.15
CA GLU A 17 20.59 8.17 -3.98
C GLU A 17 19.06 7.97 -4.15
N CYS A 18 18.46 6.99 -3.47
CA CYS A 18 17.02 6.73 -3.59
C CYS A 18 16.18 7.80 -2.86
N PRO A 19 15.24 8.48 -3.55
CA PRO A 19 14.37 9.43 -2.89
C PRO A 19 13.43 8.75 -1.88
N GLU A 20 13.40 9.26 -0.65
CA GLU A 20 12.57 8.70 0.43
C GLU A 20 11.19 9.36 0.55
N ARG A 21 10.90 10.42 -0.23
CA ARG A 21 9.63 11.14 -0.18
C ARG A 21 9.16 11.56 -1.56
N CYS A 22 7.84 11.60 -1.73
CA CYS A 22 7.17 12.21 -2.87
C CYS A 22 6.05 13.13 -2.36
N GLY A 23 6.21 14.44 -2.56
CA GLY A 23 5.34 15.43 -1.95
C GLY A 23 5.38 15.30 -0.42
N ASN A 24 4.22 15.06 0.20
CA ASN A 24 4.14 14.88 1.65
C ASN A 24 4.25 13.42 2.12
N VAL A 25 4.31 12.46 1.19
CA VAL A 25 4.25 11.03 1.51
C VAL A 25 5.67 10.47 1.61
N THR A 26 5.95 9.75 2.69
CA THR A 26 7.19 8.97 2.85
C THR A 26 7.09 7.66 2.09
N ILE A 27 8.13 7.31 1.35
CA ILE A 27 8.25 6.10 0.55
C ILE A 27 9.36 5.22 1.16
N PRO A 28 9.04 4.39 2.17
CA PRO A 28 10.02 3.53 2.80
C PRO A 28 10.25 2.25 1.99
N TYR A 29 11.48 1.74 2.00
CA TYR A 29 11.77 0.39 1.51
C TYR A 29 10.85 -0.63 2.21
N PRO A 30 10.19 -1.58 1.52
CA PRO A 30 10.52 -2.12 0.19
C PRO A 30 9.97 -1.32 -1.00
N PHE A 31 9.22 -0.25 -0.77
CA PHE A 31 8.81 0.68 -1.83
C PHE A 31 9.97 1.60 -2.20
N GLY A 32 9.99 2.07 -3.44
CA GLY A 32 11.06 2.96 -3.87
C GLY A 32 10.75 3.72 -5.14
N ILE A 33 11.35 4.92 -5.25
CA ILE A 33 11.24 5.78 -6.40
C ILE A 33 12.48 5.60 -7.28
N GLY A 34 12.27 5.17 -8.51
CA GLY A 34 13.33 5.01 -9.51
C GLY A 34 13.97 3.61 -9.54
N PRO A 35 14.85 3.36 -10.53
CA PRO A 35 15.42 2.04 -10.78
C PRO A 35 16.29 1.55 -9.62
N GLY A 36 16.03 0.33 -9.14
CA GLY A 36 16.82 -0.30 -8.06
C GLY A 36 16.53 0.24 -6.65
N CYS A 37 15.56 1.15 -6.49
CA CYS A 37 15.19 1.70 -5.19
C CYS A 37 14.10 0.89 -4.45
N SER A 38 13.35 0.06 -5.17
CA SER A 38 12.35 -0.86 -4.59
C SER A 38 12.90 -2.28 -4.48
N ALA A 39 12.33 -3.07 -3.58
CA ALA A 39 12.73 -4.47 -3.39
C ALA A 39 12.31 -5.37 -4.57
N HIS A 40 11.25 -4.98 -5.28
CA HIS A 40 10.72 -5.64 -6.46
C HIS A 40 9.91 -4.63 -7.29
N ASP A 41 9.71 -4.89 -8.59
CA ASP A 41 9.03 -3.97 -9.50
C ASP A 41 7.58 -3.66 -9.08
N THR A 42 6.91 -4.60 -8.40
CA THR A 42 5.56 -4.41 -7.84
C THR A 42 5.49 -3.39 -6.71
N TYR A 43 6.63 -3.02 -6.11
CA TYR A 43 6.72 -1.99 -5.08
C TYR A 43 7.31 -0.68 -5.61
N SER A 44 7.51 -0.58 -6.92
CA SER A 44 7.97 0.65 -7.56
C SER A 44 6.92 1.75 -7.45
N VAL A 45 7.38 2.95 -7.09
CA VAL A 45 6.57 4.16 -6.97
C VAL A 45 7.02 5.18 -8.02
N THR A 46 6.06 5.65 -8.81
CA THR A 46 6.26 6.80 -9.69
C THR A 46 5.88 8.08 -8.95
N CYS A 47 6.84 8.99 -8.76
CA CYS A 47 6.53 10.31 -8.22
C CYS A 47 6.13 11.28 -9.35
N ASN A 48 4.84 11.55 -9.47
CA ASN A 48 4.32 12.37 -10.54
C ASN A 48 4.39 13.86 -10.18
N THR A 49 5.29 14.58 -10.85
CA THR A 49 5.58 16.01 -10.63
C THR A 49 4.70 16.96 -11.43
N THR A 50 3.75 16.45 -12.25
CA THR A 50 2.76 17.32 -12.92
C THR A 50 1.74 17.90 -11.93
N PHE A 51 1.61 17.28 -10.75
CA PHE A 51 0.84 17.78 -9.63
C PHE A 51 1.69 18.66 -8.71
N ASN A 52 1.05 19.61 -8.04
CA ASN A 52 1.68 20.44 -7.02
C ASN A 52 0.88 20.36 -5.70
N PRO A 53 1.41 19.72 -4.64
CA PRO A 53 2.70 19.02 -4.58
C PRO A 53 2.73 17.73 -5.42
N PRO A 54 3.91 17.17 -5.74
CA PRO A 54 4.04 15.90 -6.44
C PRO A 54 3.31 14.76 -5.74
N LYS A 55 2.73 13.84 -6.53
CA LYS A 55 1.91 12.74 -6.02
C LYS A 55 2.56 11.38 -6.31
N PRO A 56 2.69 10.47 -5.32
CA PRO A 56 3.20 9.14 -5.55
C PRO A 56 2.12 8.21 -6.09
N PHE A 57 2.45 7.42 -7.11
CA PHE A 57 1.59 6.37 -7.66
C PHE A 57 2.30 5.02 -7.58
N ILE A 58 1.64 3.99 -7.05
CA ILE A 58 2.16 2.62 -7.06
C ILE A 58 2.02 2.08 -8.48
N THR A 59 3.14 1.86 -9.15
CA THR A 59 3.17 1.61 -10.59
C THR A 59 2.38 0.36 -10.99
N SER A 60 2.43 -0.71 -10.18
CA SER A 60 1.78 -1.99 -10.50
C SER A 60 0.25 -1.99 -10.41
N ILE A 61 -0.33 -1.02 -9.70
CA ILE A 61 -1.80 -0.91 -9.52
C ILE A 61 -2.36 0.44 -9.98
N ASN A 62 -1.50 1.38 -10.37
CA ASN A 62 -1.85 2.71 -10.84
C ASN A 62 -2.78 3.49 -9.89
N LEU A 63 -2.54 3.38 -8.58
CA LEU A 63 -3.26 4.14 -7.56
C LEU A 63 -2.30 5.09 -6.83
N GLU A 64 -2.80 6.29 -6.52
CA GLU A 64 -2.08 7.27 -5.71
C GLU A 64 -1.94 6.75 -4.28
N ALA A 65 -0.70 6.69 -3.78
CA ALA A 65 -0.44 6.34 -2.39
C ALA A 65 -0.61 7.58 -1.50
N LEU A 66 -1.39 7.45 -0.43
CA LEU A 66 -1.60 8.50 0.55
C LEU A 66 -0.70 8.29 1.78
N GLU A 67 -0.44 7.03 2.13
CA GLU A 67 0.38 6.64 3.28
C GLU A 67 0.81 5.17 3.14
N ILE A 68 2.10 4.89 3.39
CA ILE A 68 2.64 3.52 3.37
C ILE A 68 3.08 3.16 4.78
N SER A 69 2.53 2.08 5.33
CA SER A 69 2.92 1.53 6.64
C SER A 69 3.71 0.25 6.46
N LEU A 70 4.84 0.15 7.18
CA LEU A 70 5.69 -1.05 7.25
C LEU A 70 5.02 -2.22 8.00
N GLU A 71 3.86 -2.01 8.62
CA GLU A 71 3.05 -3.07 9.23
C GLU A 71 2.25 -3.89 8.18
N GLY A 72 2.37 -3.52 6.90
CA GLY A 72 1.79 -4.25 5.78
C GLY A 72 0.47 -3.66 5.28
N THR A 73 0.26 -2.35 5.45
CA THR A 73 -0.89 -1.64 4.87
C THR A 73 -0.44 -0.44 4.06
N VAL A 74 -1.21 -0.09 3.03
CA VAL A 74 -1.04 1.14 2.25
C VAL A 74 -2.40 1.79 2.03
N ARG A 75 -2.51 3.07 2.37
CA ARG A 75 -3.71 3.86 2.10
C ARG A 75 -3.58 4.48 0.71
N VAL A 76 -4.59 4.31 -0.13
CA VAL A 76 -4.59 4.74 -1.53
C VAL A 76 -5.81 5.60 -1.84
N ASN A 77 -5.71 6.41 -2.88
CA ASN A 77 -6.83 7.16 -3.43
C ASN A 77 -7.59 6.29 -4.43
N ASN A 78 -8.70 5.71 -4.01
CA ASN A 78 -9.47 4.73 -4.78
C ASN A 78 -10.63 5.42 -5.55
N PRO A 79 -10.84 5.13 -6.85
CA PRO A 79 -11.87 5.79 -7.64
C PRO A 79 -13.30 5.56 -7.13
N VAL A 80 -14.13 6.61 -7.26
CA VAL A 80 -15.58 6.56 -7.07
C VAL A 80 -16.23 6.35 -8.43
N PHE A 81 -16.96 5.26 -8.57
CA PHE A 81 -17.67 4.96 -9.81
C PHE A 81 -19.08 5.49 -9.72
N ASN A 82 -19.54 6.10 -10.81
CA ASN A 82 -20.92 6.50 -10.96
C ASN A 82 -21.51 5.96 -12.28
N CYS A 83 -22.80 5.69 -12.26
CA CYS A 83 -23.62 5.32 -13.41
C CYS A 83 -24.81 6.28 -13.43
N CYS A 84 -24.73 7.27 -14.31
CA CYS A 84 -25.78 8.24 -14.56
C CYS A 84 -26.32 8.01 -15.98
N ASN A 85 -27.64 8.21 -16.18
CA ASN A 85 -28.27 8.24 -17.50
C ASN A 85 -28.06 6.96 -18.35
N GLY A 86 -28.06 5.79 -17.71
CA GLY A 86 -27.98 4.50 -18.40
C GLY A 86 -26.61 4.15 -19.00
N ARG A 87 -25.56 4.94 -18.74
CA ARG A 87 -24.19 4.59 -19.14
C ARG A 87 -23.61 3.54 -18.20
N THR A 88 -23.41 2.32 -18.70
CA THR A 88 -22.69 1.27 -17.99
C THR A 88 -21.22 1.65 -17.87
N ASN A 89 -20.78 1.98 -16.66
CA ASN A 89 -19.37 2.08 -16.32
C ASN A 89 -18.95 0.79 -15.61
N HIS A 90 -17.91 0.13 -16.13
CA HIS A 90 -17.30 -1.03 -15.47
C HIS A 90 -16.32 -0.54 -14.41
N LEU A 91 -16.57 -0.92 -13.15
CA LEU A 91 -15.62 -0.76 -12.07
C LEU A 91 -14.64 -1.93 -12.14
N VAL A 92 -13.44 -1.66 -12.68
CA VAL A 92 -12.33 -2.62 -12.72
C VAL A 92 -11.15 -2.02 -11.97
N VAL A 93 -10.99 -2.43 -10.71
CA VAL A 93 -9.74 -2.27 -9.98
C VAL A 93 -9.18 -3.67 -9.78
N ASN A 94 -8.13 -3.98 -10.54
CA ASN A 94 -7.56 -5.32 -10.62
C ASN A 94 -6.19 -5.37 -9.95
N PHE A 95 -6.09 -6.16 -8.89
CA PHE A 95 -4.84 -6.42 -8.18
C PHE A 95 -4.25 -7.81 -8.50
N THR A 96 -4.80 -8.51 -9.49
CA THR A 96 -4.30 -9.82 -9.94
C THR A 96 -2.83 -9.70 -10.30
N ASN A 97 -2.02 -10.68 -9.88
CA ASN A 97 -0.56 -10.70 -10.05
C ASN A 97 0.19 -9.58 -9.31
N THR A 98 -0.44 -8.93 -8.33
CA THR A 98 0.22 -7.95 -7.45
C THR A 98 0.13 -8.40 -5.98
N PRO A 99 1.03 -7.93 -5.10
CA PRO A 99 1.00 -8.26 -3.67
C PRO A 99 -0.09 -7.51 -2.88
N PHE A 100 -0.96 -6.76 -3.55
CA PHE A 100 -1.95 -5.90 -2.92
C PHE A 100 -3.32 -6.57 -2.88
N THR A 101 -4.03 -6.39 -1.77
CA THR A 101 -5.45 -6.75 -1.63
C THR A 101 -6.15 -5.69 -0.81
N TYR A 102 -7.44 -5.46 -1.01
CA TYR A 102 -8.16 -4.60 -0.07
C TYR A 102 -8.18 -5.21 1.33
N SER A 103 -7.93 -4.37 2.33
CA SER A 103 -7.95 -4.78 3.72
C SER A 103 -9.35 -5.22 4.14
N THR A 104 -9.46 -6.45 4.64
CA THR A 104 -10.76 -7.03 5.05
C THR A 104 -11.36 -6.36 6.29
N THR A 105 -10.54 -5.66 7.07
CA THR A 105 -10.92 -5.00 8.32
C THR A 105 -11.00 -3.48 8.18
N ALA A 106 -10.15 -2.88 7.34
CA ALA A 106 -10.08 -1.44 7.19
C ALA A 106 -10.82 -0.88 5.96
N THR A 107 -11.19 -1.72 4.99
CA THR A 107 -11.88 -1.28 3.77
C THR A 107 -13.23 -1.97 3.59
N ARG A 108 -14.21 -1.18 3.15
CA ARG A 108 -15.56 -1.65 2.87
C ARG A 108 -16.00 -1.22 1.47
N PHE A 109 -16.71 -2.11 0.77
CA PHE A 109 -17.42 -1.71 -0.42
C PHE A 109 -18.72 -1.02 -0.03
N THR A 110 -18.96 0.12 -0.64
CA THR A 110 -20.18 0.89 -0.47
C THR A 110 -20.78 1.16 -1.83
N ALA A 111 -22.09 0.95 -1.94
CA ALA A 111 -22.87 1.41 -3.08
C ALA A 111 -24.18 2.04 -2.61
N PHE A 112 -24.59 3.10 -3.28
CA PHE A 112 -25.89 3.71 -3.08
C PHE A 112 -26.50 4.18 -4.40
N GLY A 113 -27.82 4.20 -4.48
CA GLY A 113 -28.58 4.55 -5.68
C GLY A 113 -30.08 4.64 -5.39
N CYS A 114 -30.90 4.72 -6.44
CA CYS A 114 -32.36 4.88 -6.46
C CYS A 114 -33.07 4.80 -5.09
N ASN A 115 -33.81 5.85 -4.72
CA ASN A 115 -34.55 5.98 -3.45
C ASN A 115 -33.66 5.92 -2.19
N ASN A 116 -32.44 6.48 -2.24
CA ASN A 116 -31.51 6.52 -1.10
C ASN A 116 -31.16 5.13 -0.53
N LYS A 117 -31.31 4.07 -1.33
CA LYS A 117 -30.94 2.72 -0.90
C LYS A 117 -29.42 2.61 -0.87
N TYR A 118 -28.92 2.09 0.25
CA TYR A 118 -27.51 1.90 0.53
C TYR A 118 -27.25 0.42 0.81
N THR A 119 -26.14 -0.09 0.28
CA THR A 119 -25.63 -1.41 0.60
C THR A 119 -24.12 -1.35 0.82
N SER A 120 -23.63 -2.18 1.72
CA SER A 120 -22.20 -2.25 1.97
C SER A 120 -21.77 -3.60 2.54
N PHE A 121 -20.67 -4.12 2.01
CA PHE A 121 -20.15 -5.44 2.33
C PHE A 121 -18.68 -5.34 2.71
N ASN A 122 -18.29 -6.13 3.71
CA ASN A 122 -16.88 -6.30 4.08
C ASN A 122 -16.23 -7.34 3.16
N SER A 123 -14.90 -7.37 3.15
CA SER A 123 -14.12 -8.53 2.67
C SER A 123 -14.10 -8.79 1.15
N LEU A 124 -14.04 -7.75 0.31
CA LEU A 124 -13.79 -7.89 -1.13
C LEU A 124 -12.30 -7.74 -1.43
N LYS A 125 -11.63 -8.79 -1.92
CA LYS A 125 -10.19 -8.72 -2.28
C LYS A 125 -9.92 -7.93 -3.57
N PHE A 126 -10.88 -7.96 -4.49
CA PHE A 126 -10.92 -7.20 -5.73
C PHE A 126 -12.37 -6.80 -6.01
N ILE A 127 -12.57 -5.83 -6.90
CA ILE A 127 -13.90 -5.52 -7.41
C ILE A 127 -13.89 -5.62 -8.93
N ASN A 128 -14.74 -6.53 -9.41
CA ASN A 128 -15.22 -6.55 -10.77
C ASN A 128 -16.75 -6.42 -10.71
N ALA A 129 -17.24 -5.19 -10.78
CA ALA A 129 -18.67 -4.89 -10.63
C ALA A 129 -19.19 -4.15 -11.85
N SER A 130 -20.36 -4.55 -12.32
CA SER A 130 -21.12 -3.88 -13.36
C SER A 130 -22.33 -3.20 -12.73
N LEU A 131 -22.41 -1.87 -12.83
CA LEU A 131 -23.61 -1.14 -12.46
C LEU A 131 -24.54 -1.05 -13.68
N SER A 132 -25.58 -1.88 -13.69
CA SER A 132 -26.65 -1.79 -14.70
C SER A 132 -27.85 -1.00 -14.18
N SER A 133 -28.57 -0.35 -15.09
CA SER A 133 -29.94 0.06 -14.82
C SER A 133 -30.80 -1.20 -14.79
N LEU A 134 -31.55 -1.43 -13.72
CA LEU A 134 -32.67 -2.36 -13.79
C LEU A 134 -33.74 -1.59 -14.56
N GLU A 135 -34.10 -2.10 -15.73
CA GLU A 135 -35.11 -1.50 -16.61
C GLU A 135 -36.42 -1.29 -15.85
N SER A 136 -36.59 -0.13 -15.23
CA SER A 136 -37.89 0.38 -14.87
C SER A 136 -38.10 1.63 -15.72
N LYS A 137 -39.12 1.55 -16.58
CA LYS A 137 -39.50 2.55 -17.57
C LYS A 137 -39.95 3.89 -16.96
N TYR A 138 -39.75 4.08 -15.65
CA TYR A 138 -40.29 5.16 -14.83
C TYR A 138 -39.35 5.68 -13.73
N GLU A 139 -38.14 5.13 -13.53
CA GLU A 139 -37.21 5.68 -12.55
C GLU A 139 -36.13 6.51 -13.26
N THR A 140 -36.51 7.78 -13.48
CA THR A 140 -35.76 8.88 -14.08
C THR A 140 -34.41 9.12 -13.41
N ASP A 141 -33.35 9.28 -14.21
CA ASP A 141 -32.15 10.12 -14.01
C ASP A 141 -31.33 10.01 -12.68
N ALA A 142 -31.62 9.07 -11.80
CA ALA A 142 -30.89 8.94 -10.54
C ALA A 142 -29.52 8.25 -10.76
N CYS A 143 -28.43 8.99 -10.51
CA CYS A 143 -27.08 8.44 -10.50
C CYS A 143 -26.91 7.36 -9.42
N LYS A 144 -26.23 6.28 -9.77
CA LYS A 144 -25.81 5.21 -8.85
C LYS A 144 -24.32 5.31 -8.61
N TYR A 145 -23.87 5.04 -7.39
CA TYR A 145 -22.47 5.16 -6.99
C TYR A 145 -21.97 3.88 -6.34
N ALA A 146 -20.70 3.54 -6.58
CA ALA A 146 -20.03 2.38 -5.99
C ALA A 146 -18.53 2.64 -5.80
N PHE A 147 -17.99 2.24 -4.65
CA PHE A 147 -16.58 2.48 -4.30
C PHE A 147 -16.10 1.59 -3.14
N MET A 148 -14.79 1.41 -3.04
CA MET A 148 -14.12 0.90 -1.82
C MET A 148 -13.64 2.06 -0.99
N VAL A 149 -13.88 2.02 0.32
CA VAL A 149 -13.55 3.11 1.23
C VAL A 149 -13.00 2.63 2.56
N ASP A 150 -12.07 3.40 3.12
CA ASP A 150 -11.59 3.31 4.50
C ASP A 150 -12.76 3.53 5.47
N VAL A 151 -13.02 2.54 6.33
CA VAL A 151 -14.16 2.55 7.26
C VAL A 151 -14.10 3.68 8.27
N VAL A 152 -12.90 4.07 8.71
CA VAL A 152 -12.70 5.13 9.69
C VAL A 152 -12.90 6.49 9.03
N TRP A 153 -12.35 6.68 7.83
CA TRP A 153 -12.54 7.91 7.07
C TRP A 153 -14.02 8.11 6.72
N PHE A 154 -14.68 7.07 6.21
CA PHE A 154 -16.10 7.13 5.82
C PHE A 154 -17.02 7.40 7.02
N GLY A 155 -16.74 6.79 8.17
CA GLY A 155 -17.51 7.00 9.39
C GLY A 155 -17.38 8.41 10.01
N ARG A 156 -16.42 9.22 9.54
CA ARG A 156 -16.26 10.63 9.96
C ARG A 156 -17.02 11.61 9.07
N LEU A 157 -17.58 11.16 7.96
CA LEU A 157 -18.41 12.02 7.11
C LEU A 157 -19.69 12.41 7.85
N ILE A 158 -20.03 13.69 7.82
CA ILE A 158 -21.31 14.20 8.34
C ILE A 158 -22.48 13.62 7.54
N ASP A 159 -22.27 13.51 6.23
CA ASP A 159 -23.21 12.92 5.28
C ASP A 159 -22.46 12.03 4.27
N MET A 160 -22.85 10.76 4.19
CA MET A 160 -22.25 9.80 3.26
C MET A 160 -22.49 10.15 1.78
N TYR A 161 -23.54 10.93 1.47
CA TYR A 161 -23.85 11.35 0.10
C TYR A 161 -22.88 12.40 -0.44
N LEU A 162 -22.02 12.99 0.39
CA LEU A 162 -20.95 13.91 -0.06
C LEU A 162 -20.00 13.25 -1.06
N VAL A 163 -19.84 11.92 -1.00
CA VAL A 163 -19.01 11.14 -1.94
C VAL A 163 -19.46 11.29 -3.40
N GLN A 164 -20.71 11.69 -3.66
CA GLN A 164 -21.21 11.92 -5.02
C GLN A 164 -20.44 13.00 -5.79
N SER A 165 -19.86 13.95 -5.07
CA SER A 165 -19.06 15.05 -5.61
C SER A 165 -17.56 14.75 -5.67
N MET A 166 -17.15 13.55 -5.24
CA MET A 166 -15.74 13.18 -5.13
C MET A 166 -15.33 12.25 -6.28
N PRO A 167 -14.20 12.50 -6.96
CA PRO A 167 -13.69 11.59 -7.99
C PRO A 167 -13.13 10.29 -7.39
N SER A 168 -12.71 10.34 -6.13
CA SER A 168 -12.00 9.26 -5.45
C SER A 168 -12.16 9.40 -3.93
N VAL A 169 -12.00 8.30 -3.21
CA VAL A 169 -12.05 8.23 -1.74
C VAL A 169 -10.87 7.40 -1.21
N PRO A 170 -10.39 7.65 0.02
CA PRO A 170 -9.34 6.83 0.61
C PRO A 170 -9.81 5.38 0.79
N ALA A 171 -8.96 4.41 0.46
CA ALA A 171 -9.13 3.00 0.77
C ALA A 171 -7.83 2.44 1.34
N VAL A 172 -7.92 1.37 2.14
CA VAL A 172 -6.75 0.69 2.71
C VAL A 172 -6.53 -0.65 2.00
N LEU A 173 -5.34 -0.85 1.48
CA LEU A 173 -4.87 -2.12 0.95
C LEU A 173 -3.93 -2.78 1.95
N ASP A 174 -4.07 -4.08 2.13
CA ASP A 174 -3.01 -4.90 2.71
C ASP A 174 -1.97 -5.17 1.60
N TRP A 175 -0.70 -5.02 1.94
CA TRP A 175 0.41 -5.44 1.09
C TRP A 175 1.26 -6.44 1.86
N ARG A 176 1.65 -7.50 1.18
CA ARG A 176 2.39 -8.62 1.76
C ARG A 176 3.42 -9.10 0.77
N LEU A 177 4.56 -9.54 1.26
CA LEU A 177 5.53 -10.27 0.46
C LEU A 177 4.82 -11.52 -0.09
N SER A 178 4.92 -11.81 -1.39
CA SER A 178 4.14 -12.83 -2.12
C SER A 178 4.32 -14.25 -1.54
N GLY A 179 3.66 -14.54 -0.43
CA GLY A 179 3.62 -15.83 0.25
C GLY A 179 4.89 -16.26 1.00
N SER A 180 6.01 -15.54 0.88
CA SER A 180 7.25 -15.88 1.60
C SER A 180 8.17 -14.67 1.77
N CYS A 181 8.72 -14.48 2.97
CA CYS A 181 9.83 -13.55 3.19
C CYS A 181 11.13 -13.99 2.49
N GLY A 182 11.22 -15.24 2.04
CA GLY A 182 12.32 -15.74 1.23
C GLY A 182 12.05 -15.75 -0.27
N ALA A 183 10.95 -15.14 -0.73
CA ALA A 183 10.64 -15.05 -2.17
C ALA A 183 11.64 -14.18 -2.94
N PHE A 184 12.24 -13.20 -2.28
CA PHE A 184 13.28 -12.32 -2.82
C PHE A 184 14.11 -11.76 -1.66
N GLY A 185 15.32 -11.27 -1.94
CA GLY A 185 16.20 -10.70 -0.93
C GLY A 185 17.68 -11.06 -1.15
N PRO A 186 18.58 -10.58 -0.29
CA PRO A 186 19.97 -10.98 -0.30
C PRO A 186 20.12 -12.45 0.15
N LEU A 187 21.06 -13.16 -0.48
CA LEU A 187 21.47 -14.51 -0.09
C LEU A 187 22.36 -14.43 1.16
N ASP A 188 22.03 -15.24 2.17
CA ASP A 188 22.90 -15.43 3.33
C ASP A 188 23.99 -16.49 3.06
N SER A 189 24.90 -16.67 4.02
CA SER A 189 25.99 -17.66 3.92
C SER A 189 25.52 -19.11 3.92
N GLY A 190 24.26 -19.38 4.31
CA GLY A 190 23.63 -20.69 4.28
C GLY A 190 22.84 -20.97 2.99
N GLY A 191 22.80 -20.02 2.05
CA GLY A 191 22.02 -20.12 0.81
C GLY A 191 20.53 -19.82 1.00
N ASN A 192 20.11 -19.33 2.16
CA ASN A 192 18.75 -18.88 2.39
C ASN A 192 18.60 -17.42 1.93
N MET A 193 17.47 -17.15 1.29
CA MET A 193 17.10 -15.80 0.89
C MET A 193 16.08 -15.26 1.90
N SER A 194 16.26 -14.02 2.35
CA SER A 194 15.32 -13.33 3.23
C SER A 194 15.30 -11.84 2.92
N VAL A 195 14.12 -11.28 2.68
CA VAL A 195 13.92 -9.84 2.55
C VAL A 195 14.02 -9.11 3.90
N CYS A 196 13.83 -9.83 5.02
CA CYS A 196 13.97 -9.23 6.34
C CYS A 196 15.45 -8.99 6.66
N GLY A 197 15.74 -7.80 7.19
CA GLY A 197 17.08 -7.40 7.59
C GLY A 197 17.54 -8.01 8.91
N SER A 198 18.75 -7.61 9.33
CA SER A 198 19.31 -8.01 10.62
C SER A 198 18.45 -7.50 11.77
N ASN A 199 18.37 -8.27 12.86
CA ASN A 199 17.51 -7.99 14.00
C ASN A 199 16.02 -7.89 13.65
N ALA A 200 15.58 -8.42 12.51
CA ALA A 200 14.18 -8.58 12.15
C ALA A 200 13.84 -10.07 11.98
N TYR A 201 12.57 -10.41 12.14
CA TYR A 201 12.05 -11.75 11.88
C TYR A 201 10.85 -11.70 10.94
N CYS A 202 10.63 -12.79 10.22
CA CYS A 202 9.48 -12.95 9.34
C CYS A 202 8.25 -13.42 10.13
N PHE A 203 7.21 -12.60 10.16
CA PHE A 203 5.92 -12.88 10.76
C PHE A 203 4.90 -13.32 9.70
N ASN A 204 4.12 -14.37 10.00
CA ASN A 204 3.11 -14.94 9.10
C ASN A 204 3.59 -15.14 7.65
N GLN A 205 4.87 -15.52 7.49
CA GLN A 205 5.53 -15.77 6.20
C GLN A 205 5.50 -14.59 5.21
N SER A 206 5.15 -13.38 5.63
CA SER A 206 4.83 -12.30 4.68
C SER A 206 5.13 -10.88 5.14
N VAL A 207 5.53 -10.69 6.40
CA VAL A 207 5.88 -9.38 6.97
C VAL A 207 7.16 -9.47 7.76
N CYS A 208 8.01 -8.47 7.65
CA CYS A 208 9.20 -8.35 8.49
C CYS A 208 8.88 -7.46 9.70
N ILE A 209 9.28 -7.90 10.89
CA ILE A 209 9.08 -7.17 12.15
C ILE A 209 10.41 -7.07 12.86
N CYS A 210 10.77 -5.89 13.38
CA CYS A 210 11.96 -5.76 14.22
C CYS A 210 11.81 -6.60 15.50
N SER A 211 12.89 -7.26 15.89
CA SER A 211 12.96 -8.06 17.10
C SER A 211 12.78 -7.18 18.34
N GLN A 212 12.43 -7.79 19.46
CA GLN A 212 12.27 -7.07 20.73
C GLN A 212 13.54 -6.27 21.06
N GLY A 213 13.37 -5.00 21.41
CA GLY A 213 14.48 -4.08 21.68
C GLY A 213 14.98 -3.31 20.46
N TYR A 214 14.47 -3.57 19.26
CA TYR A 214 14.86 -2.86 18.03
C TYR A 214 13.69 -2.07 17.41
N GLU A 215 14.01 -1.02 16.66
CA GLU A 215 13.06 -0.24 15.86
C GLU A 215 13.67 0.26 14.55
N GLY A 216 12.82 0.71 13.63
CA GLY A 216 13.21 1.19 12.31
C GLY A 216 12.59 0.36 11.20
N ASN A 217 13.29 0.23 10.08
CA ASN A 217 12.76 -0.45 8.89
C ASN A 217 13.24 -1.90 8.81
N PRO A 218 12.37 -2.91 9.07
CA PRO A 218 12.77 -4.30 9.11
C PRO A 218 13.08 -4.93 7.74
N TYR A 219 12.80 -4.22 6.65
CA TYR A 219 13.10 -4.67 5.29
C TYR A 219 14.49 -4.24 4.81
N LEU A 220 15.18 -3.36 5.56
CA LEU A 220 16.55 -2.98 5.25
C LEU A 220 17.54 -3.90 5.99
N PRO A 221 18.59 -4.43 5.34
CA PRO A 221 19.67 -5.21 5.95
C PRO A 221 20.19 -4.76 7.33
N ARG A 222 20.23 -3.44 7.61
CA ARG A 222 20.59 -2.86 8.92
C ARG A 222 19.57 -1.82 9.42
N GLY A 223 18.30 -1.98 9.06
CA GLY A 223 17.27 -1.00 9.38
C GLY A 223 16.65 -1.12 10.77
N CYS A 224 16.72 -2.29 11.42
CA CYS A 224 16.33 -2.44 12.81
C CYS A 224 17.51 -2.09 13.73
N GLN A 225 17.44 -0.93 14.36
CA GLN A 225 18.47 -0.38 15.26
C GLN A 225 18.01 -0.50 16.71
N GLY A 226 18.96 -0.68 17.64
CA GLY A 226 18.65 -0.83 19.06
C GLY A 226 17.93 0.40 19.60
N LYS A 227 16.83 0.19 20.33
CA LYS A 227 16.08 1.27 20.96
C LYS A 227 16.97 1.96 21.98
N SER A 228 17.19 3.26 21.78
CA SER A 228 17.87 4.08 22.76
C SER A 228 16.96 4.27 23.97
N ILE A 229 17.26 3.59 25.07
CA ILE A 229 16.52 3.81 26.33
C ILE A 229 17.20 5.00 27.02
N ILE A 230 16.54 6.16 27.00
CA ILE A 230 16.96 7.28 27.85
C ILE A 230 16.58 6.88 29.27
N THR A 231 17.59 6.58 30.09
CA THR A 231 17.38 6.42 31.53
C THR A 231 17.26 7.80 32.16
N ASP A 232 16.39 7.95 33.18
CA ASP A 232 16.16 9.21 33.90
C ASP A 232 17.43 9.85 34.53
N GLY A 233 18.59 9.19 34.44
CA GLY A 233 19.91 9.70 34.81
C GLY A 233 20.77 10.27 33.66
N GLY A 234 20.22 10.43 32.44
CA GLY A 234 20.95 11.02 31.31
C GLY A 234 21.98 10.09 30.65
N GLY A 235 22.00 8.80 31.00
CA GLY A 235 22.84 7.79 30.37
C GLY A 235 22.14 7.12 29.19
N LEU A 236 22.79 7.12 28.01
CA LEU A 236 22.37 6.36 26.83
C LEU A 236 22.82 4.90 26.99
N LEU A 237 21.88 3.98 27.20
CA LEU A 237 22.14 2.55 27.08
C LEU A 237 21.70 2.09 25.70
N ILE A 238 22.66 1.58 24.92
CA ILE A 238 22.40 0.91 23.65
C ILE A 238 22.11 -0.55 23.98
N GLY A 239 20.86 -0.97 23.84
CA GLY A 239 20.42 -2.35 24.00
C GLY A 239 20.73 -3.21 22.78
#